data_AF-A0ABD3XZY5-F1
#
_entry.id   AF-A0ABD3XZY5-F1
#
_cell.length_a   1.000
_cell.length_b   1.000
_cell.length_c   1.000
_cell.angle_alpha   90.00
_cell.angle_beta   90.00
_cell.angle_gamma   90.00
#
_symmetry.space_group_name_H-M   'P 1'
#
loop_
_entity.id
_entity.type
_entity.pdbx_description
1 polymer ?
#
loop_
_entity_poly.entity_id
_entity_poly.type
_entity_poly.pdbx_seq_one_letter_code
_entity_poly.pdbx_strand_id
1 'polypeptide(L)'
;MIASCARDVYEDLIGRFCRIGDSQFRKDTITRLGKLKQDSLRKRVVMRSKHTHSSDALALNMKYILEDQSENKLYSHLKLKSQIYDPNDVVFTSFLKSDLILLCKVYGIAAGNVQKSGLINQLCTVIPTLNEMPKA
;
A
#
# COMPACT_ATOMS: atom_id res chain seq x y z
N MET A 1 -29.05 -50.34 35.84
CA MET A 1 -29.48 -50.10 34.45
C MET A 1 -30.09 -48.72 34.20
N ILE A 2 -30.84 -48.10 35.12
CA ILE A 2 -31.44 -46.77 34.89
C ILE A 2 -30.39 -45.63 34.82
N ALA A 3 -29.31 -45.74 35.60
CA ALA A 3 -28.26 -44.72 35.67
C ALA A 3 -27.38 -44.60 34.41
N SER A 4 -27.25 -45.65 33.59
CA SER A 4 -26.49 -45.58 32.33
C SER A 4 -27.28 -44.83 31.26
N CYS A 5 -28.57 -45.10 31.15
CA CYS A 5 -29.47 -44.43 30.20
C CYS A 5 -29.55 -42.91 30.48
N ALA A 6 -29.58 -42.50 31.76
CA ALA A 6 -29.56 -41.09 32.13
C ALA A 6 -28.24 -40.39 31.79
N ARG A 7 -27.10 -41.10 31.87
CA ARG A 7 -25.79 -40.58 31.50
C ARG A 7 -25.65 -40.41 29.99
N ASP A 8 -26.10 -41.39 29.22
CA ASP A 8 -26.03 -41.35 27.75
C ASP A 8 -26.86 -40.19 27.18
N VAL A 9 -28.06 -39.94 27.74
CA VAL A 9 -28.90 -38.80 27.36
C VAL A 9 -28.24 -37.47 27.74
N TYR A 10 -27.61 -37.40 28.92
CA TYR A 10 -26.90 -36.20 29.35
C TYR A 10 -25.72 -35.88 28.42
N GLU A 11 -24.91 -36.88 28.07
CA GLU A 11 -23.77 -36.71 27.16
C GLU A 11 -24.21 -36.31 25.74
N ASP A 12 -25.29 -36.88 25.20
CA ASP A 12 -25.83 -36.47 23.90
C ASP A 12 -26.35 -35.02 23.93
N LEU A 13 -27.00 -34.61 25.03
CA LEU A 13 -27.53 -33.26 25.19
C LEU A 13 -26.41 -32.22 25.28
N ILE A 14 -25.35 -32.49 26.04
CA ILE A 14 -24.15 -31.65 26.11
C ILE A 14 -23.44 -31.62 24.76
N GLY A 15 -23.27 -32.77 24.09
CA GLY A 15 -22.64 -32.84 22.77
C GLY A 15 -23.38 -32.02 21.71
N ARG A 16 -24.71 -32.06 21.71
CA ARG A 16 -25.54 -31.22 20.82
C ARG A 16 -25.43 -29.75 21.17
N PHE A 17 -25.44 -29.40 22.45
CA PHE A 17 -25.30 -28.01 22.90
C PHE A 17 -23.95 -27.41 22.45
N CYS A 18 -22.84 -28.15 22.64
CA CYS A 18 -21.52 -27.73 22.17
C CYS A 18 -21.48 -27.55 20.65
N ARG A 19 -22.04 -28.48 19.87
CA ARG A 19 -22.09 -28.37 18.39
C ARG A 19 -22.89 -27.15 17.92
N ILE A 20 -24.00 -26.84 18.58
CA ILE A 20 -24.80 -25.64 18.27
C ILE A 20 -24.01 -24.38 18.61
N GLY A 21 -23.35 -24.37 19.78
CA GLY A 21 -22.48 -23.29 20.21
C GLY A 21 -21.34 -23.02 19.21
N ASP A 22 -20.63 -24.06 18.78
CA ASP A 22 -19.54 -23.97 17.81
C ASP A 22 -20.02 -23.46 16.44
N SER A 23 -21.17 -23.96 15.98
CA SER A 23 -21.78 -23.51 14.73
C SER A 23 -22.15 -22.03 14.77
N GLN A 24 -22.75 -21.58 15.89
CA GLN A 24 -23.14 -20.19 16.07
C GLN A 24 -21.90 -19.29 16.21
N PHE A 25 -20.90 -19.69 16.99
CA PHE A 25 -19.63 -18.99 17.12
C PHE A 25 -18.92 -18.83 15.77
N ARG A 26 -18.88 -19.89 14.95
CA ARG A 26 -18.30 -19.86 13.60
C ARG A 26 -19.05 -18.87 12.71
N LYS A 27 -20.38 -18.89 12.74
CA LYS A 27 -21.23 -17.98 11.97
C LYS A 27 -20.95 -16.52 12.34
N ASP A 28 -20.92 -16.21 13.62
CA ASP A 28 -20.68 -14.86 14.13
C ASP A 28 -19.26 -14.37 13.79
N THR A 29 -18.27 -15.27 13.88
CA THR A 29 -16.89 -14.97 13.49
C THR A 29 -16.76 -14.62 12.01
N ILE A 30 -17.38 -15.42 11.12
CA ILE A 30 -17.39 -15.16 9.67
C ILE A 30 -18.06 -13.82 9.37
N THR A 31 -19.20 -13.52 10.00
CA THR A 31 -19.89 -12.25 9.83
C THR A 31 -19.04 -11.06 10.28
N ARG A 32 -18.36 -11.17 11.43
CA ARG A 32 -17.48 -10.12 11.93
C ARG A 32 -16.27 -9.88 11.03
N LEU A 33 -15.62 -10.94 10.54
CA LEU A 33 -14.53 -10.84 9.57
C LEU A 33 -15.00 -10.20 8.25
N GLY A 34 -16.20 -10.55 7.79
CA GLY A 34 -16.83 -9.93 6.63
C GLY A 34 -17.00 -8.42 6.79
N LYS A 35 -17.53 -7.97 7.93
CA LYS A 35 -17.65 -6.54 8.26
C LYS A 35 -16.30 -5.83 8.30
N LEU A 36 -15.31 -6.41 8.98
CA LEU A 36 -13.95 -5.82 9.05
C LEU A 36 -13.32 -5.67 7.66
N LYS A 37 -13.48 -6.68 6.79
CA LYS A 37 -13.03 -6.61 5.40
C LYS A 37 -13.74 -5.49 4.63
N GLN A 38 -15.06 -5.38 4.77
CA GLN A 38 -15.85 -4.36 4.10
C GLN A 38 -15.48 -2.95 4.56
N ASP A 39 -15.28 -2.74 5.87
CA ASP A 39 -14.87 -1.46 6.44
C ASP A 39 -13.46 -1.07 5.99
N SER A 40 -12.53 -2.03 5.93
CA SER A 40 -11.19 -1.80 5.38
C SER A 40 -11.24 -1.40 3.90
N LEU A 41 -12.06 -2.08 3.10
CA LEU A 41 -12.28 -1.74 1.69
C LEU A 41 -12.89 -0.34 1.54
N ARG A 42 -13.92 0.00 2.33
CA ARG A 42 -14.54 1.33 2.32
C ARG A 42 -13.53 2.41 2.68
N LYS A 43 -12.71 2.22 3.72
CA LYS A 43 -11.62 3.14 4.08
C LYS A 43 -10.63 3.31 2.93
N ARG A 44 -10.24 2.21 2.27
CA ARG A 44 -9.33 2.24 1.12
C ARG A 44 -9.92 2.98 -0.08
N VAL A 45 -11.21 2.76 -0.38
CA VAL A 45 -11.92 3.45 -1.46
C VAL A 45 -12.06 4.94 -1.16
N VAL A 46 -12.41 5.33 0.07
CA VAL A 46 -12.50 6.74 0.48
C VAL A 46 -11.14 7.44 0.44
N MET A 47 -10.06 6.77 0.87
CA MET A 47 -8.70 7.28 0.73
C MET A 47 -8.32 7.48 -0.74
N ARG A 48 -8.67 6.53 -1.61
CA ARG A 48 -8.46 6.64 -3.06
C ARG A 48 -9.31 7.75 -3.68
N SER A 49 -10.59 7.88 -3.28
CA SER A 49 -11.50 8.89 -3.83
C SER A 49 -11.09 10.31 -3.44
N LYS A 50 -10.62 10.51 -2.21
CA LYS A 50 -10.02 11.78 -1.75
C LYS A 50 -8.78 12.16 -2.57
N HIS A 51 -8.02 11.17 -3.05
CA HIS A 51 -6.85 11.40 -3.90
C HIS A 51 -7.17 11.61 -5.39
N THR A 52 -8.29 11.12 -5.89
CA THR A 52 -8.65 11.21 -7.32
C THR A 52 -9.38 12.50 -7.72
N HIS A 53 -9.83 13.34 -6.78
CA HIS A 53 -10.55 14.58 -7.11
C HIS A 53 -9.66 15.79 -7.45
N SER A 54 -8.34 15.61 -7.47
CA SER A 54 -7.41 16.62 -7.98
C SER A 54 -6.62 15.98 -9.12
N SER A 55 -7.05 16.21 -10.35
CA SER A 55 -6.30 15.81 -11.55
C SER A 55 -4.86 16.36 -11.56
N ASP A 56 -4.59 17.43 -10.80
CA ASP A 56 -3.25 18.00 -10.61
C ASP A 56 -2.43 17.41 -9.46
N ALA A 57 -3.02 16.65 -8.53
CA ALA A 57 -2.25 16.04 -7.41
C ALA A 57 -1.81 14.59 -7.68
N LEU A 58 -2.18 14.03 -8.83
CA LEU A 58 -1.75 12.69 -9.25
C LEU A 58 -0.42 12.72 -10.00
N ALA A 59 -0.12 13.80 -10.71
CA ALA A 59 1.18 13.97 -11.34
C ALA A 59 2.24 14.16 -10.25
N LEU A 60 3.07 13.13 -10.05
CA LEU A 60 4.29 13.28 -9.29
C LEU A 60 5.07 14.44 -9.90
N ASN A 61 5.38 15.43 -9.07
CA ASN A 61 6.12 16.62 -9.44
C ASN A 61 7.07 16.95 -8.29
N MET A 62 7.98 17.90 -8.49
CA MET A 62 8.99 18.22 -7.47
C MET A 62 8.36 18.75 -6.17
N LYS A 63 7.22 19.44 -6.27
CA LYS A 63 6.48 19.96 -5.11
C LYS A 63 6.05 18.84 -4.16
N TYR A 64 5.57 17.71 -4.70
CA TYR A 64 5.21 16.52 -3.91
C TYR A 64 6.39 15.99 -3.07
N ILE A 65 7.59 15.95 -3.64
CA ILE A 65 8.80 15.47 -2.96
C ILE A 65 9.23 16.46 -1.85
N LEU A 66 9.11 17.76 -2.13
CA LEU A 66 9.47 18.80 -1.17
C LEU A 66 8.51 18.84 0.03
N GLU A 67 7.22 18.60 -0.19
CA GLU A 67 6.18 18.64 0.86
C GLU A 67 6.13 17.38 1.73
N ASP A 68 6.73 16.27 1.30
CA ASP A 68 6.73 15.00 2.04
C ASP A 68 7.41 15.12 3.42
N GLN A 69 6.67 14.89 4.50
CA GLN A 69 7.18 14.98 5.87
C GLN A 69 7.61 13.61 6.44
N SER A 70 7.58 12.55 5.63
CA SER A 70 8.05 11.24 6.06
C SER A 70 9.55 11.24 6.33
N GLU A 71 9.98 10.36 7.23
CA GLU A 71 11.40 10.17 7.55
C GLU A 71 12.18 9.88 6.25
N ASN A 72 13.26 10.65 6.03
CA ASN A 72 14.08 10.59 4.81
C ASN A 72 13.28 10.63 3.49
N LYS A 73 12.10 11.27 3.46
CA LYS A 73 11.23 11.34 2.26
C LYS A 73 10.86 9.93 1.72
N LEU A 74 10.74 8.95 2.61
CA LEU A 74 10.47 7.55 2.27
C LEU A 74 9.23 7.38 1.39
N TYR A 75 8.17 8.13 1.67
CA TYR A 75 6.93 8.04 0.90
C TYR A 75 7.12 8.48 -0.56
N SER A 76 7.86 9.57 -0.77
CA SER A 76 8.25 10.05 -2.10
C SER A 76 9.11 9.03 -2.84
N HIS A 77 10.09 8.43 -2.17
CA HIS A 77 10.93 7.39 -2.76
C HIS A 77 10.11 6.16 -3.20
N LEU A 78 9.24 5.65 -2.33
CA LEU A 78 8.39 4.50 -2.66
C LEU A 78 7.43 4.81 -3.81
N LYS A 79 6.88 6.03 -3.88
CA LYS A 79 6.01 6.43 -4.97
C LYS A 79 6.77 6.54 -6.30
N LEU A 80 7.93 7.20 -6.31
CA LEU A 80 8.85 7.24 -7.45
C LEU A 80 9.14 5.82 -7.96
N LYS A 81 9.53 4.92 -7.05
CA LYS A 81 9.82 3.52 -7.36
C LYS A 81 8.60 2.81 -7.95
N SER A 82 7.41 2.99 -7.37
CA SER A 82 6.18 2.36 -7.88
C SER A 82 5.81 2.82 -9.28
N GLN A 83 5.98 4.11 -9.58
CA GLN A 83 5.65 4.65 -10.89
C GLN A 83 6.63 4.17 -11.96
N ILE A 84 7.92 4.02 -11.64
CA ILE A 84 8.93 3.50 -12.58
C ILE A 84 8.57 2.09 -13.06
N TYR A 85 7.91 1.29 -12.22
CA TYR A 85 7.47 -0.06 -12.57
C TYR A 85 6.11 -0.11 -13.29
N ASP A 86 5.37 1.00 -13.39
CA ASP A 86 4.11 1.03 -14.11
C ASP A 86 4.36 1.27 -15.61
N PRO A 87 4.13 0.28 -16.50
CA PRO A 87 4.41 0.41 -17.92
C PRO A 87 3.52 1.44 -18.63
N ASN A 88 2.43 1.90 -17.99
CA ASN A 88 1.55 2.91 -18.55
C ASN A 88 1.84 4.33 -18.03
N ASP A 89 2.69 4.47 -17.00
CA ASP A 89 2.97 5.76 -16.37
C ASP A 89 4.22 6.40 -16.97
N VAL A 90 4.09 7.63 -17.47
CA VAL A 90 5.24 8.37 -18.04
C VAL A 90 5.89 9.19 -16.94
N VAL A 91 6.54 8.47 -16.03
CA VAL A 91 7.25 9.03 -14.88
C VAL A 91 8.23 10.10 -15.37
N PHE A 92 8.29 11.22 -14.65
CA PHE A 92 9.21 12.33 -14.92
C PHE A 92 8.93 13.21 -16.15
N THR A 93 7.86 12.96 -16.92
CA THR A 93 7.51 13.82 -18.06
C THR A 93 7.16 15.25 -17.65
N SER A 94 6.43 15.39 -16.55
CA SER A 94 6.01 16.64 -15.92
C SER A 94 7.15 17.43 -15.28
N PHE A 95 8.30 16.81 -15.01
CA PHE A 95 9.41 17.45 -14.32
C PHE A 95 10.18 18.38 -15.25
N LEU A 96 10.64 19.52 -14.73
CA LEU A 96 11.58 20.37 -15.45
C LEU A 96 12.96 19.71 -15.46
N LYS A 97 13.80 20.07 -16.45
CA LYS A 97 15.18 19.57 -16.52
C LYS A 97 15.96 19.90 -15.24
N SER A 98 15.74 21.09 -14.67
CA SER A 98 16.31 21.52 -13.39
C SER A 98 15.96 20.58 -12.24
N ASP A 99 14.70 20.13 -12.18
CA ASP A 99 14.22 19.25 -11.11
C ASP A 99 14.83 17.85 -11.24
N LEU A 100 14.99 17.37 -12.47
CA LEU A 100 15.65 16.09 -12.75
C LEU A 100 17.13 16.12 -12.40
N ILE A 101 17.82 17.24 -12.64
CA ILE A 101 19.21 17.43 -12.23
C ILE A 101 19.31 17.40 -10.70
N LEU A 102 18.38 18.06 -10.00
CA LEU A 102 18.33 18.06 -8.53
C LEU A 102 18.08 16.66 -7.98
N LEU A 103 17.13 15.91 -8.56
CA LEU A 103 16.88 14.52 -8.24
C LEU A 103 18.13 13.65 -8.48
N CYS A 104 18.80 13.80 -9.62
CA CYS A 104 20.05 13.10 -9.91
C CYS A 104 21.08 13.36 -8.81
N LYS A 105 21.24 14.62 -8.38
CA LYS A 105 22.17 14.97 -7.30
C LYS A 105 21.82 14.27 -5.98
N VAL A 106 20.54 14.25 -5.60
CA VAL A 106 20.07 13.55 -4.38
C VAL A 106 20.35 12.04 -4.46
N TYR A 107 20.17 11.45 -5.64
CA TYR A 107 20.45 10.04 -5.88
C TYR A 107 21.92 9.72 -6.18
N GLY A 108 22.83 10.69 -6.04
CA GLY A 108 24.27 10.49 -6.29
C GLY A 108 24.65 10.28 -7.76
N ILE A 109 23.79 10.67 -8.69
CA ILE A 109 23.97 10.53 -10.14
C ILE A 109 24.65 11.80 -10.70
N ALA A 110 25.74 11.63 -11.45
CA ALA A 110 26.40 12.72 -12.15
C ALA A 110 25.53 13.22 -13.33
N ALA A 111 24.87 14.37 -13.14
CA ALA A 111 23.86 14.89 -14.08
C ALA A 111 24.41 15.44 -15.41
N GLY A 112 25.73 15.57 -15.58
CA GLY A 112 26.42 15.95 -16.83
C GLY A 112 25.76 17.05 -17.68
N ASN A 113 26.09 17.11 -18.97
CA ASN A 113 25.35 17.92 -19.95
C ASN A 113 24.36 17.05 -20.74
N VAL A 114 23.62 16.20 -20.02
CA VAL A 114 22.77 15.16 -20.60
C VAL A 114 21.41 15.75 -21.01
N GLN A 115 20.80 15.19 -22.06
CA GLN A 115 19.43 15.51 -22.46
C GLN A 115 18.42 15.01 -21.41
N LYS A 116 17.22 15.59 -21.39
CA LYS A 116 16.16 15.26 -20.42
C LYS A 116 15.87 13.75 -20.37
N SER A 117 15.78 13.10 -21.52
CA SER A 117 15.57 11.65 -21.65
C SER A 117 16.68 10.82 -21.01
N GLY A 118 17.95 11.25 -21.16
CA GLY A 118 19.08 10.57 -20.54
C GLY A 118 19.07 10.66 -19.01
N LEU A 119 18.68 11.81 -18.46
CA LEU A 119 18.49 11.97 -17.01
C LEU A 119 17.37 11.06 -16.47
N ILE A 120 16.26 10.95 -17.20
CA ILE A 120 15.15 10.06 -16.84
C ILE A 120 15.63 8.60 -16.83
N ASN A 121 16.35 8.16 -17.86
CA ASN A 121 16.86 6.79 -17.93
C ASN A 121 17.83 6.46 -16.76
N GLN A 122 18.69 7.41 -16.39
CA GLN A 122 19.57 7.25 -15.23
C GLN A 122 18.79 7.15 -13.92
N LEU A 123 17.76 7.97 -13.73
CA LEU A 123 16.91 7.90 -12.54
C LEU A 123 16.10 6.58 -12.50
N CYS A 124 15.54 6.14 -13.63
CA CYS A 124 14.80 4.89 -13.73
C CYS A 124 15.66 3.65 -13.46
N THR A 125 16.98 3.73 -13.66
CA THR A 125 17.91 2.62 -13.35
C THR A 125 18.38 2.63 -11.91
N VAL A 126 18.60 3.80 -11.31
CA VAL A 126 19.16 3.94 -9.95
C VAL A 126 18.10 3.89 -8.85
N ILE A 127 16.95 4.55 -9.03
CA ILE A 127 15.92 4.62 -8.00
C ILE A 127 15.44 3.22 -7.57
N PRO A 128 15.22 2.23 -8.47
CA PRO A 128 14.73 0.93 -8.05
C PRO A 128 15.74 0.08 -7.27
N THR A 129 17.04 0.33 -7.41
CA THR A 129 18.10 -0.45 -6.72
C THR A 129 18.30 0.00 -5.27
N LEU A 130 17.78 1.17 -4.91
CA LEU A 130 17.83 1.71 -3.56
C LEU A 130 16.57 1.35 -2.77
N ASN A 131 16.73 1.26 -1.45
CA ASN A 131 15.64 1.00 -0.51
C ASN A 131 15.05 2.30 0.06
N GLU A 132 15.83 3.38 0.06
CA GLU A 132 15.45 4.69 0.57
C GLU A 132 16.11 5.81 -0.25
N MET A 133 15.61 7.03 -0.10
CA MET A 133 16.24 8.20 -0.70
C MET A 133 17.58 8.46 0.00
N PRO A 134 18.71 8.57 -0.73
CA PRO A 134 19.99 8.85 -0.10
C PRO A 134 19.94 10.20 0.63
N LYS A 135 20.64 10.28 1.77
CA LYS A 135 20.81 11.53 2.51
C LYS A 135 21.71 12.45 1.67
N ALA A 136 21.12 13.50 1.11
CA ALA A 136 21.83 14.58 0.43
C ALA A 136 22.56 15.50 1.41
#